data_AF-A0A2N5XE39-F1
#
_entry.id   AF-A0A2N5XE39-F1
#
_cell.length_a   1.000
_cell.length_b   1.000
_cell.length_c   1.000
_cell.angle_alpha   90.00
_cell.angle_beta   90.00
_cell.angle_gamma   90.00
#
_symmetry.space_group_name_H-M   'P 1'
#
loop_
_entity.id
_entity.type
_entity.pdbx_description
1 polymer ?
#
loop_
_entity_poly.entity_id
_entity_poly.type
_entity_poly.pdbx_seq_one_letter_code
_entity_poly.pdbx_strand_id
1 'polypeptide(L)' 'MVADRTGTRVPGCVLHAARMLASLDGGTVHPGSVHGAATDVHRLAASTPPFAWWQDGGAQ' A
#
# COMPACT_ATOMS: atom_id res chain seq x y z
N MET A 1 0.21 -2.71 8.82
CA MET A 1 -0.76 -3.65 8.22
C MET A 1 -1.71 -2.85 7.37
N VAL A 2 -2.04 -3.32 6.17
CA VAL A 2 -3.00 -2.65 5.28
C VAL A 2 -4.34 -3.36 5.37
N ALA A 3 -5.43 -2.61 5.36
CA ALA A 3 -6.78 -3.14 5.29
C ALA A 3 -7.51 -2.57 4.07
N ASP A 4 -8.33 -3.39 3.42
CA ASP A 4 -9.26 -2.91 2.40
C ASP A 4 -10.50 -2.26 3.04
N ARG A 5 -11.40 -1.73 2.20
CA ARG A 5 -12.65 -1.09 2.64
C ARG A 5 -13.60 -2.01 3.44
N THR A 6 -13.44 -3.33 3.33
CA THR A 6 -14.23 -4.33 4.07
C THR A 6 -13.57 -4.70 5.41
N GLY A 7 -12.36 -4.20 5.67
CA GLY A 7 -11.59 -4.49 6.86
C GLY A 7 -10.71 -5.74 6.73
N THR A 8 -10.61 -6.35 5.55
CA THR A 8 -9.72 -7.49 5.31
C THR A 8 -8.27 -7.03 5.38
N ARG A 9 -7.47 -7.68 6.23
CA ARG A 9 -6.14 -7.22 6.62
C ARG A 9 -5.04 -8.09 6.06
N VAL A 10 -3.99 -7.44 5.54
CA VAL A 10 -2.78 -8.12 5.06
C VAL A 10 -1.54 -7.50 5.72
N PRO A 11 -0.66 -8.33 6.33
CA PRO A 11 0.64 -7.87 6.80
C PRO A 11 1.58 -7.65 5.60
N GLY A 12 2.46 -6.66 5.72
CA GLY A 12 3.47 -6.36 4.70
C GLY A 12 4.53 -5.40 5.24
N CYS A 13 5.72 -5.45 4.65
CA CYS A 13 6.74 -4.43 4.89
C CYS A 13 6.30 -3.07 4.32
N VAL A 14 7.03 -1.99 4.65
CA VAL A 14 6.68 -0.63 4.21
C VAL A 14 6.45 -0.55 2.70
N LEU A 15 7.33 -1.18 1.90
CA LEU A 15 7.22 -1.16 0.44
C LEU A 15 5.97 -1.90 -0.08
N HIS A 16 5.75 -3.14 0.37
CA HIS A 16 4.59 -3.94 -0.08
C HIS A 16 3.27 -3.31 0.39
N ALA A 17 3.22 -2.82 1.62
CA ALA A 17 2.07 -2.14 2.17
C ALA A 17 1.77 -0.82 1.44
N ALA A 18 2.78 -0.02 1.08
CA ALA A 18 2.58 1.22 0.34
C ALA A 18 2.03 0.97 -1.08
N ARG A 19 2.57 -0.02 -1.80
CA ARG A 19 2.07 -0.42 -3.13
C ARG A 19 0.63 -0.91 -3.06
N MET A 20 0.31 -1.70 -2.04
CA MET A 20 -1.06 -2.18 -1.81
C MET A 20 -2.01 -1.02 -1.50
N LEU A 21 -1.64 -0.16 -0.55
CA LEU A 21 -2.45 1.00 -0.15
C LEU A 21 -2.71 1.96 -1.32
N ALA A 22 -1.70 2.25 -2.14
CA ALA A 22 -1.83 3.11 -3.32
C ALA A 22 -2.82 2.57 -4.37
N SER A 23 -3.12 1.27 -4.32
CA SER A 23 -3.97 0.58 -5.30
C SER A 23 -5.37 0.23 -4.76
N LEU A 24 -5.66 0.52 -3.49
CA LEU A 24 -6.93 0.21 -2.85
C LEU A 24 -7.81 1.45 -2.74
N ASP A 25 -9.05 1.37 -3.25
CA ASP A 25 -10.09 2.34 -2.93
C ASP A 25 -10.62 2.13 -1.50
N GLY A 26 -10.58 3.17 -0.68
CA GLY A 26 -10.95 3.10 0.74
C GLY A 26 -9.98 2.27 1.60
N GLY A 27 -8.75 2.02 1.13
CA GLY A 27 -7.73 1.32 1.90
C GLY A 27 -7.25 2.11 3.12
N THR A 28 -6.91 1.42 4.20
CA THR A 28 -6.35 2.04 5.42
C THR A 28 -5.08 1.33 5.85
N VAL A 29 -4.21 2.06 6.57
CA VAL A 29 -3.02 1.49 7.20
C VAL A 29 -3.11 1.61 8.72
N HIS A 30 -2.81 0.52 9.41
CA HIS A 30 -2.79 0.46 10.87
C HIS A 30 -1.36 0.31 11.39
N PRO A 31 -1.05 0.94 12.54
CA PRO A 31 0.21 0.72 13.24
C PRO A 31 0.39 -0.76 13.54
N GLY A 32 1.64 -1.23 13.42
CA GLY A 32 2.02 -2.61 13.67
C GLY A 32 3.15 -2.68 14.70
N SER A 33 3.95 -3.75 14.63
CA SER A 33 5.08 -3.99 15.54
C SER A 33 6.23 -2.98 15.39
N VAL A 34 6.35 -2.33 14.24
CA VAL A 34 7.40 -1.34 13.97
C VAL A 34 6.81 0.07 14.10
N HIS A 35 7.35 0.85 15.03
CA HIS A 35 6.96 2.24 15.24
C HIS A 35 7.28 3.08 14.00
N GLY A 36 6.42 4.03 13.65
CA GLY A 36 6.58 4.88 12.46
C GLY A 36 6.23 4.22 11.12
N ALA A 37 6.29 2.88 11.01
CA ALA A 37 6.08 2.18 9.74
C ALA A 37 4.73 2.48 9.07
N ALA A 38 3.65 2.70 9.83
CA ALA A 38 2.37 3.10 9.26
C ALA A 38 2.41 4.50 8.61
N THR A 39 3.18 5.44 9.18
CA THR A 39 3.39 6.76 8.60
C THR A 39 4.22 6.67 7.32
N ASP A 40 5.28 5.86 7.35
CA ASP A 40 6.14 5.65 6.18
C ASP A 40 5.38 5.01 5.02
N VAL A 41 4.52 4.03 5.30
CA VAL A 41 3.60 3.43 4.32
C VAL A 41 2.69 4.50 3.72
N HIS A 42 2.07 5.35 4.55
CA HIS A 42 1.14 6.36 4.06
C HIS A 42 1.85 7.42 3.20
N ARG A 43 3.06 7.85 3.57
CA ARG A 43 3.86 8.78 2.76
C ARG A 43 4.26 8.15 1.42
N LEU A 44 4.79 6.93 1.45
CA LEU A 44 5.24 6.25 0.24
C LEU A 44 4.07 5.95 -0.72
N ALA A 45 2.92 5.55 -0.19
CA ALA A 45 1.72 5.31 -0.98
C ALA A 45 1.26 6.56 -1.74
N ALA A 46 1.33 7.74 -1.11
CA ALA A 46 0.95 9.00 -1.75
C ALA A 46 1.82 9.38 -2.97
N SER A 47 3.06 8.88 -3.03
CA SER A 47 3.95 9.06 -4.17
C SER A 47 4.01 7.85 -5.12
N THR A 48 3.29 6.77 -4.81
CA THR A 48 3.32 5.53 -5.60
C THR A 48 2.14 5.52 -6.58
N PRO A 49 2.36 5.28 -7.89
CA PRO A 49 1.27 5.09 -8.82
C PRO A 49 0.38 3.90 -8.41
N PRO A 50 -0.96 4.01 -8.53
CA PRO A 50 -1.85 2.86 -8.37
C PRO A 50 -1.46 1.74 -9.33
N PHE A 51 -1.60 0.49 -8.88
CA PHE A 51 -1.23 -0.69 -9.65
C PHE A 51 0.22 -0.64 -10.15
N ALA A 52 1.18 -0.33 -9.27
CA ALA A 52 2.61 -0.20 -9.62
C ALA A 52 3.26 -1.46 -10.26
N TRP A 53 2.54 -2.59 -10.30
CA TRP A 53 2.92 -3.82 -11.00
C TRP A 53 2.36 -3.91 -12.43
N TRP A 54 1.42 -3.04 -12.79
CA TRP A 54 0.90 -2.90 -14.13
C TRP A 54 1.95 -2.20 -14.98
N GLN A 55 2.64 -2.98 -15.82
CA GLN A 55 3.37 -2.40 -16.94
C GLN A 55 2.30 -1.96 -17.94
N ASP A 56 2.26 -0.67 -18.29
CA ASP A 56 1.49 -0.25 -19.45
C ASP A 56 1.96 -1.12 -20.63
N GLY A 57 1.03 -1.68 -21.41
CA GLY A 57 1.32 -2.66 -22.46
C GLY A 57 2.08 -2.07 -23.66
N GLY A 58 3.07 -1.21 -23.41
CA GLY A 58 4.02 -0.73 -24.39
C GLY A 58 4.71 -1.93 -25.02
N ALA A 59 4.43 -2.11 -26.31
CA ALA A 59 5.02 -3.12 -27.16
C ALA A 59 6.51 -3.33 -26.85
N GLN A 60 6.85 -4.55 -26.49
CA GLN A 60 8.18 -5.12 -26.66
C GLN A 60 8.39 -5.52 -28.11
#